data_AF-A0A395KYA4-F1
#
_entry.id   AF-A0A395KYA4-F1
#
_cell.length_a   1.000
_cell.length_b   1.000
_cell.length_c   1.000
_cell.angle_alpha   90.00
_cell.angle_beta   90.00
_cell.angle_gamma   90.00
#
_symmetry.space_group_name_H-M   'P 1'
#
loop_
_entity.id
_entity.type
_entity.pdbx_description
1 polymer ?
#
loop_
_entity_poly.entity_id
_entity_poly.type
_entity_poly.pdbx_seq_one_letter_code
_entity_poly.pdbx_strand_id
1 'polypeptide(L)'
;MTDPDPLYRRHRFPAEIIAHAVWLYFRFPLGLRLVEDLLAARRVVVTHQTIRFWAEEFGRGFANKIRRRSSGGLGEKWHLDEAAVSIRGKKHWLWPAVDQFGFVLEVLMQRRRNAEAAKRLMRKLLKGSGTVAAGDGHRQTSLRRRSKAGHHAG
;
A
#
# COMPACT_ATOMS: atom_id res chain seq x y z
N MET A 1 10.58 1.51 -33.24
CA MET A 1 11.77 1.65 -32.36
C MET A 1 11.43 2.77 -31.38
N THR A 2 10.89 2.41 -30.21
CA THR A 2 10.54 3.36 -29.15
C THR A 2 11.84 3.90 -28.57
N ASP A 3 12.03 5.21 -28.62
CA ASP A 3 13.19 5.88 -28.02
C ASP A 3 13.25 5.52 -26.52
N PRO A 4 14.37 5.00 -25.98
CA PRO A 4 14.45 4.65 -24.57
C PRO A 4 14.21 5.88 -23.70
N ASP A 5 13.19 5.79 -22.84
CA ASP A 5 12.82 6.83 -21.89
C ASP A 5 14.09 7.30 -21.14
N PRO A 6 14.42 8.62 -21.19
CA PRO A 6 15.63 9.17 -20.58
C PRO A 6 15.81 8.79 -19.12
N LEU A 7 14.71 8.47 -18.43
CA LEU A 7 14.67 8.04 -17.04
C LEU A 7 15.43 6.73 -16.77
N TYR A 8 15.52 5.82 -17.75
CA TYR A 8 16.21 4.53 -17.59
C TYR A 8 17.58 4.48 -18.26
N ARG A 9 18.07 5.63 -18.72
CA ARG A 9 19.36 5.74 -19.40
C ARG A 9 20.47 5.31 -18.44
N ARG A 10 21.37 4.42 -18.90
CA ARG A 10 22.51 3.82 -18.17
C ARG A 10 22.21 2.57 -17.34
N HIS A 11 21.00 2.01 -17.38
CA HIS A 11 20.78 0.69 -16.78
C HIS A 11 21.11 -0.45 -17.75
N ARG A 12 21.65 -1.54 -17.18
CA ARG A 12 21.91 -2.79 -17.91
C ARG A 12 20.64 -3.47 -18.42
N PHE A 13 19.51 -3.24 -17.73
CA PHE A 13 18.23 -3.88 -18.05
C PHE A 13 17.31 -2.94 -18.83
N PRO A 14 16.49 -3.47 -19.76
CA PRO A 14 15.48 -2.68 -20.45
C PRO A 14 14.51 -2.01 -19.48
N ALA A 15 14.00 -0.83 -19.87
CA ALA A 15 13.07 -0.05 -19.07
C ALA A 15 11.82 -0.84 -18.67
N GLU A 16 11.34 -1.73 -19.55
CA GLU A 16 10.16 -2.57 -19.33
C GLU A 16 10.38 -3.56 -18.18
N ILE A 17 11.59 -4.13 -18.06
CA ILE A 17 11.94 -5.06 -16.97
C ILE A 17 11.99 -4.32 -15.65
N ILE A 18 12.65 -3.16 -15.63
CA ILE A 18 12.76 -2.31 -14.44
C ILE A 18 11.36 -1.88 -13.98
N ALA A 19 10.57 -1.35 -14.91
CA ALA A 19 9.19 -0.95 -14.68
C ALA A 19 8.33 -2.09 -14.14
N HIS A 20 8.46 -3.30 -14.69
CA HIS A 20 7.70 -4.45 -14.25
C HIS A 20 8.10 -4.91 -12.85
N ALA A 21 9.40 -4.96 -12.54
CA ALA A 21 9.91 -5.33 -11.21
C ALA A 21 9.42 -4.36 -10.13
N VAL A 22 9.55 -3.05 -10.38
CA VAL A 22 9.07 -2.01 -9.48
C VAL A 22 7.55 -2.06 -9.35
N TRP A 23 6.82 -2.28 -10.44
CA TRP A 23 5.37 -2.44 -10.40
C TRP A 23 4.93 -3.64 -9.55
N LEU A 24 5.55 -4.82 -9.72
CA LEU A 24 5.24 -6.00 -8.91
C LEU A 24 5.46 -5.72 -7.42
N TYR A 25 6.59 -5.08 -7.08
CA TYR A 25 6.94 -4.75 -5.70
C TYR A 25 5.94 -3.76 -5.05
N PHE A 26 5.48 -2.73 -5.77
CA PHE A 26 4.54 -1.75 -5.21
C PHE A 26 3.07 -2.16 -5.32
N ARG A 27 2.70 -3.04 -6.26
CA ARG A 27 1.31 -3.42 -6.52
C ARG A 27 0.83 -4.59 -5.67
N PHE A 28 1.72 -5.50 -5.32
CA PHE A 28 1.40 -6.74 -4.60
C PHE A 28 2.22 -6.83 -3.30
N PRO A 29 1.75 -7.56 -2.28
CA PRO A 29 2.47 -7.76 -1.03
C PRO A 29 3.65 -8.76 -1.21
N LEU A 30 4.49 -8.54 -2.22
CA LEU A 30 5.63 -9.39 -2.53
C LEU A 30 6.88 -8.86 -1.83
N GLY A 31 7.63 -9.75 -1.19
CA GLY A 31 9.00 -9.45 -0.77
C GLY A 31 9.92 -9.32 -1.98
N LEU A 32 11.02 -8.55 -1.86
CA LEU A 32 11.97 -8.34 -2.95
C LEU A 32 12.55 -9.65 -3.52
N ARG A 33 12.78 -10.66 -2.66
CA ARG A 33 13.26 -11.98 -3.09
C ARG A 33 12.25 -12.73 -3.96
N LEU A 34 10.96 -12.61 -3.63
CA LEU A 34 9.91 -13.22 -4.44
C LEU A 34 9.79 -12.53 -5.81
N VAL A 35 10.02 -11.21 -5.86
CA VAL A 35 10.10 -10.51 -7.16
C VAL A 35 11.31 -10.99 -7.97
N GLU A 36 12.47 -11.19 -7.33
CA GLU A 36 13.65 -11.83 -7.94
C GLU A 36 13.32 -13.23 -8.48
N ASP A 37 12.65 -14.08 -7.71
CA ASP A 37 12.25 -15.44 -8.14
C ASP A 37 11.28 -15.40 -9.34
N LEU A 38 10.30 -14.50 -9.33
CA LEU A 38 9.34 -14.32 -10.43
C LEU A 38 10.02 -13.86 -11.73
N LEU A 39 11.05 -13.04 -11.63
CA LEU A 39 11.85 -12.60 -12.78
C LEU A 39 12.77 -13.72 -13.26
N ALA A 40 13.37 -14.49 -12.34
CA ALA A 40 14.20 -15.65 -12.67
C ALA A 40 13.40 -16.73 -13.42
N ALA A 41 12.14 -16.97 -13.04
CA ALA A 41 11.23 -17.86 -13.76
C ALA A 41 10.99 -17.43 -15.22
N ARG A 42 11.18 -16.14 -15.53
CA ARG A 42 11.11 -15.56 -16.88
C ARG A 42 12.48 -15.39 -17.54
N ARG A 43 13.51 -16.07 -17.01
CA ARG A 43 14.92 -16.02 -17.47
C ARG A 43 15.57 -14.63 -17.34
N VAL A 44 15.06 -13.79 -16.43
CA VAL A 44 15.66 -12.49 -16.09
C VAL A 44 16.38 -12.65 -14.76
N VAL A 45 17.71 -12.76 -14.82
CA VAL A 45 18.55 -12.90 -13.61
C VAL A 45 18.89 -11.52 -13.07
N VAL A 46 18.28 -11.15 -11.95
CA VAL A 46 18.51 -9.88 -11.25
C VAL A 46 18.41 -10.11 -9.75
N THR A 47 19.27 -9.47 -8.97
CA THR A 47 19.27 -9.64 -7.51
C THR A 47 18.19 -8.77 -6.86
N HIS A 48 17.64 -9.20 -5.72
CA HIS A 48 16.75 -8.39 -4.90
C HIS A 48 17.35 -7.04 -4.47
N GLN A 49 18.68 -6.93 -4.40
CA GLN A 49 19.35 -5.65 -4.11
C GLN A 49 19.23 -4.68 -5.29
N THR A 50 19.38 -5.17 -6.53
CA THR A 50 19.14 -4.36 -7.73
C THR A 50 17.67 -3.94 -7.83
N ILE A 51 16.74 -4.84 -7.54
CA ILE A 51 15.29 -4.51 -7.49
C ILE A 51 15.02 -3.44 -6.43
N ARG A 52 15.67 -3.54 -5.26
CA ARG A 52 15.58 -2.53 -4.21
C ARG A 52 16.08 -1.17 -4.68
N PHE A 53 17.23 -1.12 -5.34
CA PHE A 53 17.78 0.11 -5.90
C PHE A 53 16.80 0.76 -6.88
N TRP A 54 16.23 -0.02 -7.81
CA TRP A 54 15.19 0.49 -8.72
C TRP A 54 13.93 0.96 -8.00
N ALA A 55 13.52 0.30 -6.93
CA ALA A 55 12.37 0.72 -6.13
C ALA A 55 12.66 2.04 -5.38
N GLU A 56 13.89 2.27 -4.94
CA GLU A 56 14.32 3.53 -4.32
C GLU A 56 14.38 4.67 -5.37
N GLU A 57 14.88 4.39 -6.57
CA GLU A 57 15.05 5.36 -7.66
C GLU A 57 13.72 5.71 -8.35
N PHE A 58 12.93 4.71 -8.77
CA PHE A 58 11.72 4.89 -9.59
C PHE A 58 10.42 4.75 -8.80
N GLY A 59 10.48 4.20 -7.58
CA GLY A 59 9.29 3.82 -6.83
C GLY A 59 8.35 4.98 -6.54
N ARG A 60 8.85 6.19 -6.35
CA ARG A 60 8.00 7.37 -6.10
C ARG A 60 7.07 7.67 -7.29
N GLY A 61 7.60 7.58 -8.51
CA GLY A 61 6.82 7.77 -9.74
C GLY A 61 5.75 6.69 -9.89
N PHE A 62 6.11 5.43 -9.64
CA PHE A 62 5.20 4.29 -9.68
C PHE A 62 4.10 4.38 -8.62
N ALA A 63 4.45 4.63 -7.36
CA ALA A 63 3.50 4.80 -6.27
C ALA A 63 2.52 5.95 -6.56
N ASN A 64 3.01 7.07 -7.10
CA ASN A 64 2.15 8.18 -7.52
C ASN A 64 1.21 7.81 -8.68
N LYS A 65 1.69 7.04 -9.67
CA LYS A 65 0.88 6.59 -10.81
C LYS A 65 -0.14 5.52 -10.42
N ILE A 66 0.21 4.64 -9.48
CA ILE A 66 -0.71 3.66 -8.90
C ILE A 66 -1.79 4.42 -8.12
N ARG A 67 -1.40 5.28 -7.18
CA ARG A 67 -2.33 6.11 -6.39
C ARG A 67 -3.27 6.92 -7.27
N ARG A 68 -2.77 7.65 -8.28
CA ARG A 68 -3.61 8.43 -9.20
C ARG A 68 -4.61 7.58 -9.98
N ARG A 69 -4.19 6.40 -10.46
CA ARG A 69 -5.10 5.47 -11.16
C ARG A 69 -6.14 4.88 -10.21
N SER A 70 -5.78 4.68 -8.94
CA SER A 70 -6.71 4.23 -7.92
C SER A 70 -7.64 5.35 -7.46
N SER A 71 -7.24 6.63 -7.47
CA SER A 71 -8.05 7.77 -6.97
C SER A 71 -9.41 7.95 -7.63
N GLY A 72 -9.59 7.52 -8.89
CA GLY A 72 -10.89 7.54 -9.60
C GLY A 72 -11.75 6.29 -9.41
N GLY A 73 -11.24 5.29 -8.67
CA GLY A 73 -11.89 3.99 -8.45
C GLY A 73 -11.63 3.41 -7.06
N LEU A 74 -11.32 4.28 -6.08
CA LEU A 74 -11.22 3.86 -4.69
C LEU A 74 -12.59 3.32 -4.29
N GLY A 75 -12.61 2.14 -3.68
CA GLY A 75 -13.86 1.53 -3.26
C GLY A 75 -14.66 2.47 -2.36
N GLU A 76 -15.99 2.41 -2.45
CA GLU A 76 -16.90 3.15 -1.57
C GLU A 76 -16.71 2.80 -0.09
N LYS A 77 -16.13 1.62 0.17
CA LYS A 77 -15.85 1.12 1.52
C LYS A 77 -14.36 1.20 1.83
N TRP A 78 -14.03 1.85 2.94
CA TRP A 78 -12.68 1.95 3.48
C TRP A 78 -12.59 1.24 4.83
N HIS A 79 -11.45 0.60 5.05
CA HIS A 79 -11.09 -0.11 6.27
C HIS A 79 -9.89 0.59 6.92
N LEU A 80 -9.91 0.69 8.23
CA LEU A 80 -8.77 1.14 9.03
C LEU A 80 -8.39 -0.01 9.94
N ASP A 81 -7.28 -0.65 9.63
CA ASP A 81 -6.80 -1.79 10.40
C ASP A 81 -5.73 -1.36 11.40
N GLU A 82 -5.48 -2.23 12.38
CA GLU A 82 -4.44 -2.04 13.38
C GLU A 82 -3.46 -3.21 13.32
N ALA A 83 -2.18 -2.93 13.11
CA ALA A 83 -1.13 -3.93 13.11
C ALA A 83 0.03 -3.53 14.03
N ALA A 84 0.55 -4.49 14.79
CA ALA A 84 1.79 -4.32 15.52
C ALA A 84 2.96 -4.76 14.64
N VAL A 85 3.94 -3.88 14.43
CA VAL A 85 5.14 -4.16 13.61
C VAL A 85 6.40 -3.94 14.43
N SER A 86 7.42 -4.79 14.26
CA SER A 86 8.72 -4.60 14.90
C SER A 86 9.71 -4.03 13.88
N ILE A 87 10.26 -2.85 14.17
CA ILE A 87 11.25 -2.19 13.33
C ILE A 87 12.51 -2.03 14.16
N ARG A 88 13.61 -2.69 13.74
CA ARG A 88 14.89 -2.71 14.46
C ARG A 88 14.74 -3.09 15.95
N GLY A 89 13.95 -4.13 16.21
CA GLY A 89 13.68 -4.63 17.56
C GLY A 89 12.72 -3.78 18.41
N LYS A 90 12.19 -2.67 17.87
CA LYS A 90 11.25 -1.80 18.59
C LYS A 90 9.83 -1.99 18.06
N LYS A 91 8.89 -2.23 18.97
CA LYS A 91 7.46 -2.35 18.65
C LYS A 91 6.88 -1.00 18.24
N HIS A 92 6.18 -0.99 17.12
CA HIS A 92 5.41 0.13 16.60
C HIS A 92 3.98 -0.35 16.28
N TRP A 93 3.06 0.60 16.28
CA TRP A 93 1.66 0.41 15.89
C TRP A 93 1.45 1.09 14.56
N LEU A 94 0.96 0.31 13.60
CA LEU A 94 0.68 0.71 12.24
C LEU A 94 -0.83 0.72 12.05
N TRP A 95 -1.33 1.81 11.47
CA TRP A 95 -2.74 1.99 11.14
C TRP A 95 -2.86 2.25 9.64
N PRO A 96 -2.90 1.19 8.80
CA PRO A 96 -3.16 1.37 7.38
C PRO A 96 -4.66 1.67 7.16
N ALA A 97 -4.94 2.76 6.46
CA ALA A 97 -6.23 2.99 5.84
C ALA A 97 -6.20 2.39 4.44
N VAL A 98 -7.05 1.40 4.19
CA VAL A 98 -7.13 0.68 2.91
C VAL A 98 -8.55 0.73 2.36
N ASP A 99 -8.72 0.67 1.04
CA ASP A 99 -10.04 0.48 0.45
C ASP A 99 -10.41 -1.02 0.37
N GLN A 100 -11.65 -1.30 -0.05
CA GLN A 100 -12.16 -2.67 -0.22
C GLN A 100 -11.38 -3.52 -1.24
N PHE A 101 -10.58 -2.89 -2.11
CA PHE A 101 -9.74 -3.56 -3.10
C PHE A 101 -8.30 -3.73 -2.61
N GLY A 102 -8.01 -3.35 -1.36
CA GLY A 102 -6.70 -3.47 -0.74
C GLY A 102 -5.71 -2.35 -1.10
N PHE A 103 -6.18 -1.24 -1.70
CA PHE A 103 -5.31 -0.09 -1.94
C PHE A 103 -5.10 0.70 -0.66
N VAL A 104 -3.84 0.92 -0.30
CA VAL A 104 -3.47 1.75 0.85
C VAL A 104 -3.65 3.22 0.50
N LEU A 105 -4.61 3.86 1.17
CA LEU A 105 -4.92 5.28 1.07
C LEU A 105 -3.88 6.10 1.82
N GLU A 106 -3.58 5.69 3.06
CA GLU A 106 -2.70 6.39 3.98
C GLU A 106 -2.25 5.45 5.10
N VAL A 107 -1.11 5.74 5.73
CA VAL A 107 -0.58 4.90 6.81
C VAL A 107 -0.09 5.78 7.95
N LEU A 108 -0.60 5.55 9.16
CA LEU A 108 -0.07 6.16 10.37
C LEU A 108 0.77 5.16 11.14
N MET A 109 2.04 5.49 11.40
CA MET A 109 2.93 4.69 12.25
C MET A 109 3.27 5.43 13.54
N GLN A 110 3.16 4.72 14.67
CA GLN A 110 3.37 5.30 16.00
C GLN A 110 4.12 4.35 16.92
N ARG A 111 4.93 4.89 17.85
CA ARG A 111 5.57 4.06 18.88
C ARG A 111 4.58 3.53 19.93
N ARG A 112 3.52 4.28 20.21
CA ARG A 112 2.48 3.92 21.18
C ARG A 112 1.16 3.69 20.47
N ARG A 113 0.34 2.80 21.04
CA ARG A 113 -1.02 2.50 20.56
C ARG A 113 -1.91 3.73 20.81
N ASN A 114 -2.29 4.46 19.77
CA ASN A 114 -3.15 5.65 19.89
C ASN A 114 -4.23 5.66 18.80
N ALA A 115 -5.38 5.07 19.11
CA ALA A 115 -6.52 5.02 18.19
C ALA A 115 -7.09 6.42 17.87
N GLU A 116 -6.96 7.41 18.76
CA GLU A 116 -7.46 8.77 18.50
C GLU A 116 -6.66 9.49 17.42
N ALA A 117 -5.35 9.24 17.36
CA ALA A 117 -4.52 9.74 16.27
C ALA A 117 -4.91 9.11 14.93
N ALA A 118 -5.22 7.81 14.91
CA ALA A 118 -5.69 7.11 13.72
C ALA A 118 -7.07 7.62 13.27
N LYS A 119 -8.01 7.88 14.20
CA LYS A 119 -9.31 8.52 13.89
C LYS A 119 -9.15 9.93 13.32
N ARG A 120 -8.17 10.71 13.79
CA ARG A 120 -7.86 12.03 13.21
C ARG A 120 -7.35 11.92 11.77
N LEU A 121 -6.49 10.94 11.50
CA LEU A 121 -6.03 10.64 10.15
C LEU A 121 -7.22 10.33 9.23
N MET A 122 -8.12 9.43 9.66
CA MET A 122 -9.31 9.07 8.88
C MET A 122 -10.19 10.28 8.58
N ARG A 123 -10.46 11.14 9.58
CA ARG A 123 -11.23 12.37 9.36
C ARG A 123 -10.58 13.31 8.35
N LYS A 124 -9.24 13.38 8.32
CA LYS A 124 -8.51 14.18 7.32
C LYS A 124 -8.68 13.59 5.91
N LEU A 125 -8.62 12.26 5.78
CA LEU A 125 -8.83 11.58 4.50
C LEU A 125 -10.25 11.78 3.97
N LEU A 126 -11.26 11.64 4.83
CA LEU A 126 -12.66 11.88 4.45
C LEU A 126 -12.92 13.34 4.02
N LYS A 127 -12.23 14.31 4.63
CA LYS A 127 -12.35 15.73 4.24
C LYS A 127 -11.63 16.07 2.93
N GLY A 128 -10.49 15.43 2.66
CA GLY A 128 -9.73 15.64 1.41
C GLY A 128 -10.34 14.90 0.21
N SER A 129 -11.15 13.87 0.48
CA SER A 129 -11.84 13.08 -0.53
C SER A 129 -13.24 13.64 -0.69
N GLY A 130 -13.34 14.77 -1.39
CA GLY A 130 -14.62 15.38 -1.77
C GLY A 130 -15.46 14.37 -2.53
N THR A 131 -16.25 13.59 -1.81
CA THR A 131 -17.32 12.79 -2.36
C THR A 131 -18.33 13.82 -2.85
N VAL A 132 -18.56 13.85 -4.16
CA VAL A 132 -19.82 14.35 -4.71
C VAL A 132 -20.88 13.53 -4.00
N ALA A 133 -21.49 14.13 -2.98
CA ALA A 133 -22.67 13.62 -2.34
C ALA A 133 -23.80 13.69 -3.38
N ALA A 134 -23.86 12.71 -4.28
CA ALA A 134 -25.10 12.39 -4.94
C ALA A 134 -25.93 11.65 -3.89
N GLY A 135 -26.88 12.38 -3.30
CA GLY A 135 -27.89 11.79 -2.46
C GLY A 135 -28.64 10.71 -3.23
N ASP A 136 -28.84 9.56 -2.60
CA ASP A 136 -30.21 9.10 -2.39
C ASP A 136 -30.26 8.08 -1.26
N GLY A 137 -31.30 8.22 -0.45
CA GLY A 137 -31.40 7.59 0.84
C GLY A 137 -31.65 6.08 0.76
N HIS A 138 -30.75 5.30 1.34
CA HIS A 138 -31.18 4.10 2.04
C HIS A 138 -30.28 3.72 3.21
N ARG A 139 -30.94 3.48 4.35
CA ARG A 139 -30.42 2.95 5.61
C ARG A 139 -29.39 1.83 5.38
N GLN A 140 -28.27 1.81 6.12
CA GLN A 140 -28.18 0.95 7.31
C GLN A 140 -26.91 1.19 8.14
N THR A 141 -27.17 1.43 9.42
CA THR A 141 -26.31 1.27 10.58
C THR A 141 -25.78 -0.16 10.72
N SER A 142 -24.47 -0.34 10.84
CA SER A 142 -23.90 -1.44 11.64
C SER A 142 -22.44 -1.18 12.05
N LEU A 143 -22.26 -0.46 13.16
CA LEU A 143 -21.01 -0.42 13.90
C LEU A 143 -20.88 -1.75 14.69
N ARG A 144 -20.38 -2.81 14.05
CA ARG A 144 -20.12 -4.07 14.76
C ARG A 144 -18.83 -3.95 15.58
N ARG A 145 -18.98 -3.51 16.84
CA ARG A 145 -18.02 -3.79 17.90
C ARG A 145 -17.87 -5.31 18.05
N ARG A 146 -16.72 -5.88 17.72
CA ARG A 146 -16.32 -7.18 18.29
C ARG A 146 -15.57 -6.90 19.58
N SER A 147 -16.32 -6.96 20.68
CA SER A 147 -15.79 -7.28 22.01
C SER A 147 -15.40 -8.76 22.01
N LYS A 148 -14.19 -9.09 22.47
CA LYS A 148 -13.90 -10.39 23.07
C LYS A 148 -13.47 -10.13 24.51
N ALA A 149 -14.46 -10.21 25.41
CA ALA A 149 -14.28 -10.59 26.79
C ALA A 149 -14.89 -12.00 26.94
N GLY A 150 -14.20 -12.87 27.67
CA GLY A 150 -14.64 -14.23 27.95
C GLY A 150 -13.53 -15.03 28.65
N HIS A 151 -13.40 -14.79 29.96
CA HIS A 151 -12.77 -15.68 30.93
C HIS A 151 -13.64 -16.94 31.13
N HIS A 152 -13.06 -18.13 31.31
CA HIS A 152 -12.91 -18.81 32.62
C HIS A 152 -12.58 -20.32 32.47
N ALA A 153 -11.63 -20.73 33.33
CA ALA A 153 -11.54 -21.95 34.13
C ALA A 153 -11.61 -23.35 33.48
N GLY A 154 -10.49 -24.05 33.65
CA GLY A 154 -10.38 -25.47 33.97
C GLY A 154 -9.14 -25.62 34.84
#